data_AF-A0A2E0J9N2-F1
#
_entry.id   AF-A0A2E0J9N2-F1
#
_cell.length_a   1.000
_cell.length_b   1.000
_cell.length_c   1.000
_cell.angle_alpha   90.00
_cell.angle_beta   90.00
_cell.angle_gamma   90.00
#
_symmetry.space_group_name_H-M   'P 1'
#
loop_
_entity.id
_entity.type
_entity.pdbx_description
1 polymer ?
#
loop_
_entity_poly.entity_id
_entity_poly.type
_entity_poly.pdbx_seq_one_letter_code
_entity_poly.pdbx_strand_id
1 'polypeptide(L)' 'MPVGLQSGHTGVIAGYAVEGHIPAGDVLRLIAERPLAAGIAVQGARFAGMEIGRRRNAYVVTLFGPAGRSAFAHY' A
#
# COMPACT_ATOMS: atom_id res chain seq x y z
N MET A 1 1.19 -12.07 25.16
CA MET A 1 0.82 -10.88 24.36
C MET A 1 -0.04 -11.35 23.18
N PRO A 2 -1.18 -10.72 22.86
CA PRO A 2 -2.26 -11.37 22.12
C PRO A 2 -1.95 -11.55 20.62
N VAL A 3 -2.35 -12.72 20.12
CA VAL A 3 -2.52 -13.05 18.68
C VAL A 3 -3.67 -12.19 18.14
N GLY A 4 -3.42 -11.36 17.12
CA GLY A 4 -4.53 -10.69 16.44
C GLY A 4 -4.25 -9.47 15.56
N LEU A 5 -3.05 -8.87 15.55
CA LEU A 5 -2.79 -7.65 14.76
C LEU A 5 -1.37 -7.57 14.18
N GLN A 6 -0.82 -8.69 13.71
CA GLN A 6 0.38 -8.67 12.88
C GLN A 6 -0.03 -8.91 11.41
N SER A 7 -0.47 -7.87 10.72
CA SER A 7 -0.41 -7.88 9.26
C SER A 7 1.05 -7.62 8.88
N GLY A 8 1.87 -8.68 8.98
CA GLY A 8 3.33 -8.63 8.82
C GLY A 8 3.78 -8.70 7.35
N HIS A 9 3.32 -7.79 6.49
CA HIS A 9 3.82 -7.68 5.11
C HIS A 9 4.24 -6.25 4.80
N THR A 10 5.33 -5.83 5.43
CA THR A 10 6.11 -4.68 4.97
C THR A 10 7.21 -5.23 4.07
N GLY A 11 7.04 -5.11 2.77
CA GLY A 11 8.08 -5.43 1.79
C GLY A 11 8.94 -4.20 1.53
N VAL A 12 10.24 -4.39 1.28
CA VAL A 12 11.10 -3.33 0.75
C VAL A 12 11.50 -3.69 -0.66
N ILE A 13 11.17 -2.82 -1.63
CA ILE A 13 11.44 -3.04 -3.04
C ILE A 13 12.16 -1.81 -3.59
N ALA A 14 13.35 -2.03 -4.16
CA ALA A 14 14.20 -0.98 -4.73
C ALA A 14 14.46 0.22 -3.77
N GLY A 15 14.51 -0.04 -2.45
CA GLY A 15 14.69 0.99 -1.41
C GLY A 15 13.40 1.66 -0.93
N TYR A 16 12.25 1.30 -1.49
CA TYR A 16 10.93 1.80 -1.07
C TYR A 16 10.21 0.79 -0.18
N ALA A 17 9.60 1.27 0.90
CA ALA A 17 8.69 0.46 1.72
C ALA A 17 7.34 0.29 1.01
N VAL A 18 6.81 -0.93 1.02
CA VAL A 18 5.52 -1.29 0.43
C VAL A 18 4.72 -2.01 1.51
N GLU A 19 3.65 -1.38 1.97
CA GLU A 19 2.84 -1.89 3.09
C GLU A 19 1.36 -2.06 2.68
N GLY A 20 0.83 -3.27 2.86
CA GLY A 20 -0.54 -3.63 2.51
C GLY A 20 -0.67 -4.34 1.15
N HIS A 21 -1.91 -4.58 0.72
CA HIS A 21 -2.19 -5.29 -0.54
C HIS A 21 -2.15 -4.31 -1.72
N ILE A 22 -0.94 -3.96 -2.15
CA ILE A 22 -0.71 -3.02 -3.24
C ILE A 22 -0.68 -3.76 -4.58
N PRO A 23 -1.41 -3.30 -5.62
CA PRO A 23 -1.31 -3.86 -6.95
C PRO A 23 0.12 -3.82 -7.49
N ALA A 24 0.56 -4.89 -8.15
CA ALA A 24 1.91 -4.95 -8.72
C ALA A 24 2.20 -3.80 -9.70
N GLY A 25 1.17 -3.28 -10.39
CA GLY A 25 1.29 -2.12 -11.27
C GLY A 25 1.77 -0.85 -10.56
N ASP A 26 1.28 -0.59 -9.34
CA ASP A 26 1.72 0.58 -8.56
C ASP A 26 3.15 0.43 -8.05
N VAL A 27 3.54 -0.79 -7.66
CA VAL A 27 4.92 -1.08 -7.26
C VAL A 27 5.87 -0.88 -8.43
N LEU A 28 5.52 -1.39 -9.62
CA LEU A 28 6.31 -1.19 -10.84
C LEU A 28 6.40 0.29 -11.21
N ARG A 29 5.29 1.03 -11.09
CA ARG A 29 5.26 2.47 -11.32
C ARG A 29 6.14 3.23 -10.33
N LEU A 30 6.14 2.85 -9.05
CA LEU A 30 7.02 3.45 -8.03
C LEU A 30 8.50 3.26 -8.37
N ILE A 31 8.89 2.07 -8.84
CA ILE A 31 10.27 1.75 -9.23
C ILE A 31 10.65 2.47 -10.55
N ALA A 32 9.70 2.66 -11.45
CA ALA A 32 9.92 3.36 -12.72
C ALA A 32 10.05 4.88 -12.51
N GLU A 33 9.13 5.48 -11.76
CA GLU A 33 9.10 6.93 -11.49
C GLU A 33 10.13 7.36 -10.45
N ARG A 34 10.53 6.46 -9.54
CA ARG A 34 11.41 6.72 -8.40
C ARG A 34 11.18 8.09 -7.73
N PRO A 35 9.94 8.38 -7.30
CA PRO A 35 9.66 9.64 -6.63
C PRO A 35 10.48 9.75 -5.35
N LEU A 36 10.72 10.99 -4.89
CA LEU A 36 11.36 11.26 -3.61
C LEU A 36 10.42 10.89 -2.45
N ALA A 37 10.36 9.60 -2.15
CA ALA A 37 9.49 9.01 -1.14
C ALA A 37 10.22 7.91 -0.37
N ALA A 38 9.72 7.60 0.82
CA ALA A 38 10.15 6.44 1.60
C ALA A 38 9.39 5.17 1.19
N GLY A 39 8.18 5.29 0.65
CA GLY A 39 7.37 4.13 0.26
C GLY A 39 5.93 4.44 -0.09
N ILE A 40 5.17 3.38 -0.36
CA ILE A 40 3.73 3.40 -0.57
C ILE A 40 3.05 2.48 0.45
N ALA A 41 1.90 2.92 0.97
CA ALA A 41 1.11 2.16 1.92
C ALA A 41 -0.38 2.29 1.63
N VAL A 42 -1.14 1.23 1.85
CA VAL A 42 -2.61 1.28 1.81
C VAL A 42 -3.14 1.44 3.22
N GLN A 43 -3.63 2.64 3.55
CA GLN A 43 -4.35 2.87 4.80
C GLN A 43 -5.84 2.54 4.58
N GLY A 44 -6.30 1.41 5.12
CA GLY A 44 -7.75 1.16 5.27
C GLY A 44 -8.30 -0.21 4.89
N ALA A 45 -7.52 -1.16 4.38
CA ALA A 45 -8.06 -2.47 4.04
C ALA A 45 -7.85 -3.50 5.15
N ARG A 46 -8.65 -3.42 6.23
CA ARG A 46 -8.81 -4.55 7.17
C ARG A 46 -9.59 -5.73 6.56
N PHE A 47 -10.00 -5.61 5.29
CA PHE A 47 -10.89 -6.55 4.59
C PHE A 47 -10.47 -6.83 3.14
N ALA A 48 -9.18 -6.84 2.81
CA ALA A 48 -8.72 -7.41 1.54
C ALA A 48 -8.71 -8.94 1.66
N GLY A 49 -9.88 -9.57 1.50
CA GLY A 49 -10.01 -11.03 1.64
C GLY A 49 -11.43 -11.59 1.71
N MET A 50 -12.48 -10.76 1.65
CA MET A 50 -13.86 -11.26 1.53
C MET A 50 -14.48 -10.73 0.25
N GLU A 51 -14.46 -11.57 -0.79
CA GLU A 51 -15.30 -11.49 -1.99
C GLU A 51 -16.78 -11.69 -1.60
N ILE A 52 -17.33 -10.81 -0.77
CA ILE A 52 -18.78 -10.74 -0.53
C ILE A 52 -19.36 -9.76 -1.55
N GLY A 53 -19.59 -10.29 -2.75
CA GLY A 53 -20.51 -9.75 -3.76
C GLY A 53 -20.13 -8.40 -4.36
N ARG A 54 -19.46 -8.42 -5.52
CA ARG A 54 -19.34 -7.30 -6.51
C ARG A 54 -18.92 -5.91 -5.99
N ARG A 55 -18.61 -5.73 -4.72
CA ARG A 55 -18.15 -4.45 -4.14
C ARG A 55 -16.64 -4.51 -3.92
N ARG A 56 -15.90 -3.96 -4.87
CA ARG A 56 -14.53 -3.51 -4.60
C ARG A 56 -14.63 -2.37 -3.59
N ASN A 57 -14.11 -2.58 -2.38
CA ASN A 57 -13.97 -1.49 -1.42
C ASN A 57 -12.99 -0.48 -2.03
N ALA A 58 -13.41 0.78 -2.09
CA ALA A 58 -12.51 1.82 -2.53
C ALA A 58 -11.34 1.93 -1.56
N TYR A 59 -10.11 1.96 -2.07
CA TYR A 59 -8.92 2.14 -1.25
C TYR A 59 -7.94 3.07 -1.93
N VAL A 60 -7.17 3.78 -1.11
CA VAL A 60 -6.19 4.74 -1.57
C VAL A 60 -4.80 4.21 -1.25
N VAL A 61 -3.94 4.19 -2.25
CA VAL A 61 -2.52 3.98 -2.09
C VAL A 61 -1.90 5.34 -1.77
N THR A 62 -1.27 5.45 -0.61
CA THR A 62 -0.64 6.68 -0.13
C THR A 62 0.86 6.56 -0.28
N LEU A 63 1.47 7.49 -0.99
CA LEU A 63 2.91 7.71 -1.00
C LEU A 63 3.29 8.43 0.31
N PHE A 64 4.34 7.97 0.99
CA PHE A 64 4.86 8.62 2.18
C PHE A 64 6.37 8.77 2.10
N GLY A 65 6.90 9.86 2.64
CA GLY A 65 8.33 10.14 2.64
C GLY A 65 8.69 11.41 3.39
N PRO A 66 9.95 11.86 3.28
CA PRO A 66 10.42 13.09 3.93
C PRO A 66 9.69 14.35 3.43
N ALA A 67 9.16 14.32 2.20
CA ALA A 67 8.33 15.38 1.63
C ALA A 67 6.87 15.39 2.15
N GLY A 68 6.48 14.43 3.00
CA GLY A 68 5.13 14.29 3.52
C GLY A 68 4.39 13.06 2.96
N ARG A 69 3.05 13.12 2.98
CA ARG A 69 2.17 12.06 2.48
C ARG A 69 1.27 12.60 1.37
N SER A 70 1.11 11.85 0.29
CA SER A 70 0.25 12.20 -0.83
C SER A 70 -0.46 10.97 -1.40
N ALA A 71 -1.62 11.17 -2.03
CA ALA A 71 -2.27 10.08 -2.75
C ALA A 71 -1.45 9.69 -3.98
N PHE A 72 -1.18 8.39 -4.14
CA PHE A 72 -0.45 7.80 -5.26
C PHE A 72 -1.41 7.20 -6.29
N ALA A 73 -2.42 6.48 -5.81
CA ALA A 73 -3.47 5.87 -6.62
C ALA A 73 -4.78 5.72 -5.83
N HIS A 74 -5.91 5.73 -6.55
CA HIS A 74 -7.25 5.52 -6.02
C HIS A 74 -7.89 4.34 -6.75
N TYR A 75 -8.51 3.45 -5.99
CA TYR A 75 -9.21 2.25 -6.47
C TYR A 75 -10.62 2.18 -5.92
#